data_AF-A0A8E0WKE8-F1
#
_entry.id   AF-A0A8E0WKE8-F1
#
_cell.length_a   1.000
_cell.length_b   1.000
_cell.length_c   1.000
_cell.angle_alpha   90.00
_cell.angle_beta   90.00
_cell.angle_gamma   90.00
#
_symmetry.space_group_name_H-M   'P 1'
#
loop_
_entity.id
_entity.type
_entity.pdbx_description
1 polymer ?
#
loop_
_entity_poly.entity_id
_entity_poly.type
_entity_poly.pdbx_seq_one_letter_code
_entity_poly.pdbx_strand_id
1 'polypeptide(L)' 'MQLQKTVTFDRKADARNKIMLGGLFVKAGLDYLHPDNAHILYGMLLDCKEQLIINPKIIDRWKSKGQSLISKNI' A
#
# COMPACT_ATOMS: atom_id res chain seq x y z
N MET A 1 -8.24 11.70 -31.74
CA MET A 1 -6.91 11.18 -31.34
C MET A 1 -6.40 11.70 -29.97
N GLN A 2 -7.00 12.75 -29.38
CA GLN A 2 -6.62 13.23 -28.04
C GLN A 2 -7.26 12.44 -26.88
N LEU A 3 -8.51 11.99 -27.02
CA LEU A 3 -9.21 11.17 -26.01
C LEU A 3 -8.53 9.83 -25.71
N GLN A 4 -7.97 9.16 -26.73
CA GLN A 4 -7.22 7.90 -26.56
C GLN A 4 -5.96 8.08 -25.71
N LYS A 5 -5.29 9.23 -25.81
CA LYS A 5 -4.08 9.53 -25.04
C LYS A 5 -4.39 9.68 -23.55
N THR A 6 -5.44 10.44 -23.18
CA THR A 6 -5.83 10.64 -21.77
C THR A 6 -6.13 9.31 -21.06
N VAL A 7 -6.92 8.45 -21.69
CA VAL A 7 -7.25 7.11 -21.14
C VAL A 7 -6.01 6.24 -20.93
N THR A 8 -5.01 6.32 -21.82
CA THR A 8 -3.76 5.55 -21.67
C THR A 8 -2.84 6.11 -20.57
N PHE A 9 -2.80 7.43 -20.37
CA PHE A 9 -2.05 8.03 -19.27
C PHE A 9 -2.64 7.67 -17.91
N ASP A 10 -3.97 7.69 -17.79
CA ASP A 10 -4.66 7.32 -16.56
C ASP A 10 -4.43 5.86 -16.18
N ARG A 11 -4.46 4.95 -17.16
CA ARG A 11 -4.14 3.52 -16.94
C ARG A 11 -2.70 3.30 -16.52
N LYS A 12 -1.76 4.04 -17.10
CA LYS A 12 -0.33 3.93 -16.73
C LYS A 12 -0.08 4.43 -15.31
N ALA A 13 -0.75 5.52 -14.91
CA ALA A 13 -0.68 6.04 -13.54
C ALA A 13 -1.30 5.06 -12.53
N ASP A 14 -2.48 4.50 -12.84
CA ASP A 14 -3.14 3.49 -12.01
C ASP A 14 -2.28 2.23 -11.85
N ALA A 15 -1.71 1.70 -12.94
CA ALA A 15 -0.80 0.55 -12.89
C ALA A 15 0.42 0.84 -12.02
N ARG A 16 1.05 2.01 -12.18
CA ARG A 16 2.19 2.41 -11.35
C ARG A 16 1.82 2.51 -9.87
N ASN A 17 0.66 3.09 -9.56
CA ASN A 17 0.17 3.19 -8.18
C ASN A 17 -0.04 1.81 -7.57
N LYS A 18 -0.67 0.88 -8.30
CA LYS A 18 -0.87 -0.50 -7.85
C LYS A 18 0.45 -1.23 -7.62
N ILE A 19 1.44 -1.05 -8.51
CA ILE A 19 2.78 -1.62 -8.34
C ILE A 19 3.46 -1.05 -7.09
N MET A 20 3.38 0.27 -6.87
CA MET A 20 3.97 0.90 -5.69
C MET A 20 3.35 0.38 -4.39
N LEU A 21 2.02 0.22 -4.35
CA LEU A 21 1.32 -0.38 -3.21
C LEU A 21 1.73 -1.84 -2.99
N GLY A 22 1.81 -2.63 -4.07
CA GLY A 22 2.34 -3.99 -4.02
C GLY A 22 3.76 -4.07 -3.46
N GLY A 23 4.63 -3.14 -3.87
CA GLY A 23 6.01 -3.04 -3.40
C GLY A 23 6.15 -2.76 -1.90
N LEU A 24 5.13 -2.19 -1.24
CA LEU A 24 5.12 -2.01 0.22
C LEU A 24 5.05 -3.35 0.95
N PHE A 25 4.31 -4.33 0.43
CA PHE A 25 4.23 -5.67 1.03
C PHE A 25 5.55 -6.42 0.92
N VAL A 26 6.23 -6.31 -0.23
CA VAL A 26 7.57 -6.89 -0.41
C VAL A 26 8.57 -6.25 0.56
N LYS A 27 8.57 -4.92 0.69
CA LYS A 27 9.43 -4.20 1.65
C LYS A 27 9.14 -4.56 3.10
N ALA A 28 7.91 -4.91 3.42
CA ALA A 28 7.50 -5.38 4.75
C ALA A 28 7.80 -6.88 4.98
N GLY A 29 8.30 -7.61 3.98
CA GLY A 29 8.59 -9.04 4.06
C GLY A 29 7.32 -9.91 4.12
N LEU A 30 6.23 -9.46 3.50
CA LEU A 30 4.93 -10.13 3.51
C LEU A 30 4.55 -10.77 2.17
N ASP A 31 5.47 -10.77 1.20
CA ASP A 31 5.25 -11.26 -0.16
C ASP A 31 5.04 -12.78 -0.23
N TYR A 32 5.54 -13.55 0.74
CA TYR A 32 5.28 -14.99 0.87
C TYR A 32 3.79 -15.33 1.05
N LEU A 33 2.95 -14.36 1.44
CA LEU A 33 1.50 -14.53 1.54
C LEU A 33 0.81 -14.47 0.18
N HIS A 34 1.47 -13.97 -0.86
CA HIS A 34 0.92 -13.90 -2.20
C HIS A 34 1.44 -15.06 -3.07
N PRO A 35 0.62 -15.69 -3.93
CA PRO A 35 -0.80 -15.38 -4.19
C PRO A 35 -1.79 -16.11 -3.27
N ASP A 36 -1.42 -17.27 -2.74
CA ASP A 36 -2.37 -18.23 -2.17
C ASP A 36 -3.07 -17.72 -0.90
N ASN A 37 -2.40 -16.85 -0.16
CA ASN A 37 -2.89 -16.28 1.09
C ASN A 37 -3.15 -14.76 1.00
N ALA A 38 -3.42 -14.23 -0.20
CA ALA A 38 -3.68 -12.80 -0.40
C ALA A 38 -4.86 -12.26 0.45
N HIS A 39 -5.81 -13.13 0.82
CA HIS A 39 -6.90 -12.80 1.73
C HIS A 39 -6.42 -12.38 3.13
N ILE A 40 -5.26 -12.87 3.59
CA ILE A 40 -4.63 -12.47 4.85
C ILE A 40 -4.15 -11.02 4.76
N LEU A 41 -3.47 -10.63 3.67
CA LEU A 41 -3.04 -9.25 3.44
C LEU A 41 -4.25 -8.30 3.41
N TYR A 42 -5.34 -8.74 2.77
CA TYR A 42 -6.58 -7.97 2.73
C TYR A 42 -7.21 -7.83 4.12
N GLY A 43 -7.29 -8.91 4.91
CA GLY A 43 -7.76 -8.88 6.29
C GLY A 43 -6.95 -7.94 7.18
N MET A 44 -5.61 -8.00 7.10
CA MET A 44 -4.74 -7.08 7.83
C MET A 44 -5.02 -5.60 7.51
N LEU A 45 -5.27 -5.28 6.24
CA LEU A 45 -5.60 -3.90 5.84
C LEU A 45 -6.98 -3.46 6.35
N LEU A 46 -7.97 -4.36 6.36
CA LEU A 46 -9.29 -4.08 6.93
C LEU A 46 -9.20 -3.84 8.43
N ASP A 47 -8.49 -4.69 9.17
CA ASP A 47 -8.23 -4.50 10.60
C ASP A 47 -7.56 -3.15 10.85
N CYS A 48 -6.55 -2.78 10.06
CA CYS A 48 -5.93 -1.46 10.16
C CYS A 48 -6.96 -0.33 9.94
N LYS A 49 -7.82 -0.45 8.93
CA LYS A 49 -8.86 0.55 8.66
C LYS A 49 -9.84 0.66 9.84
N GLU A 50 -10.26 -0.44 10.43
CA GLU A 50 -11.14 -0.44 11.60
C GLU A 50 -10.46 0.18 12.83
N GLN A 51 -9.20 -0.13 13.06
CA GLN A 51 -8.41 0.47 14.14
C GLN A 51 -8.25 1.98 13.97
N LEU A 52 -8.17 2.50 12.74
CA LEU A 52 -8.17 3.96 12.50
C LEU A 52 -9.48 4.62 12.91
N ILE A 53 -10.61 3.93 12.74
CA ILE A 53 -11.92 4.46 13.14
C ILE A 53 -12.02 4.50 14.68
N ILE A 54 -11.56 3.43 15.34
CA ILE A 54 -11.61 3.30 16.80
C ILE A 54 -10.61 4.25 17.48
N ASN A 55 -9.40 4.35 16.94
CA ASN A 55 -8.33 5.19 17.48
C ASN A 55 -7.61 5.94 16.34
N PRO A 56 -8.10 7.12 15.94
CA PRO A 56 -7.50 7.89 14.85
C PRO A 56 -6.03 8.24 15.06
N LYS A 57 -5.57 8.37 16.32
CA LYS A 57 -4.17 8.68 16.66
C LYS A 57 -3.20 7.53 16.35
N ILE A 58 -3.69 6.32 16.09
CA ILE A 58 -2.82 5.20 15.70
C ILE A 58 -2.04 5.47 14.40
N ILE A 59 -2.59 6.35 13.54
CA ILE A 59 -1.92 6.76 12.30
C ILE A 59 -0.57 7.41 12.56
N ASP A 60 -0.42 8.17 13.64
CA ASP A 60 0.84 8.85 13.99
C ASP A 60 1.92 7.82 14.32
N ARG A 61 1.56 6.76 15.06
CA ARG A 61 2.46 5.65 15.34
C ARG A 61 2.93 4.95 14.07
N TRP A 62 2.02 4.65 13.14
CA TRP A 62 2.37 4.02 11.87
C TRP A 62 3.25 4.94 11.02
N LYS A 63 2.96 6.23 10.98
CA LYS A 63 3.77 7.25 10.30
C LYS A 63 5.19 7.30 10.87
N SER A 64 5.35 7.43 12.19
CA SER A 64 6.66 7.45 12.83
C SER A 64 7.45 6.17 12.56
N LYS A 65 6.81 4.99 12.66
CA LYS A 65 7.45 3.71 12.36
C LYS A 65 7.91 3.65 10.90
N GLY A 66 7.03 3.97 9.94
CA GLY A 66 7.34 3.97 8.53
C GLY A 66 8.47 4.93 8.16
N GLN A 67 8.42 6.18 8.65
CA GLN A 67 9.47 7.17 8.43
C GLN A 67 10.82 6.69 8.98
N SER A 68 10.85 6.15 10.20
CA SER A 68 12.10 5.68 10.81
C SER A 68 12.79 4.55 10.03
N LEU A 69 12.03 3.75 9.28
CA LEU A 69 12.56 2.60 8.52
C LEU A 69 12.86 2.96 7.07
N ILE A 70 12.10 3.89 6.48
CA ILE A 70 12.39 4.41 5.13
C ILE A 70 13.64 5.30 5.17
N SER A 71 13.76 6.18 6.17
CA SER A 71 14.90 7.09 6.31
C SER A 71 16.20 6.39 6.73
N LYS A 72 16.17 5.15 7.22
CA LYS A 72 17.38 4.36 7.53
C LYS A 72 17.91 3.55 6.34
N ASN A 73 17.16 3.48 5.25
CA ASN A 73 17.52 2.73 4.04
C ASN A 73 17.84 3.64 2.83
N ILE A 74 18.00 4.94 3.06
CA ILE A 74 18.54 5.95 2.14
C ILE A 74 19.80 6.51 2.81
#